data_AF-A0A315XGI3-F1
#
_entry.id   AF-A0A315XGI3-F1
#
_cell.length_a   1.000
_cell.length_b   1.000
_cell.length_c   1.000
_cell.angle_alpha   90.00
_cell.angle_beta   90.00
_cell.angle_gamma   90.00
#
_symmetry.space_group_name_H-M   'P 1'
#
loop_
_entity.id
_entity.type
_entity.pdbx_description
1 polymer ?
#
loop_
_entity_poly.entity_id
_entity_poly.type
_entity_poly.pdbx_seq_one_letter_code
_entity_poly.pdbx_strand_id
1 'polypeptide(L)'
;MKTKKEKTEIPENIPIITPEMMEKTAVEIAKRRAGRKQSKLKGIKDIKCSSCGNDTMSYAQDLAFDVVLTGERIVISNLTGLKCSKCGEVTFDANSTKIIEKYTADRAGGGYELKISAVGGGKIGVYFPKDILRVMEINKSEKAILTPLSKRKMIIELLNSTE
;
A
#
# COMPACT_ATOMS: atom_id res chain seq x y z
N MET A 1 1.95 29.20 51.47
CA MET A 1 1.79 28.34 50.27
C MET A 1 3.18 27.92 49.81
N LYS A 2 3.50 26.62 49.86
CA LYS A 2 4.79 26.09 49.38
C LYS A 2 4.50 25.31 48.09
N THR A 3 4.96 25.83 46.96
CA THR A 3 4.87 25.18 45.65
C THR A 3 5.88 24.04 45.58
N LYS A 4 5.40 22.80 45.58
CA LYS A 4 6.19 21.61 45.23
C LYS A 4 6.55 21.71 43.74
N LYS A 5 7.83 21.83 43.43
CA LYS A 5 8.35 21.57 42.07
C LYS A 5 8.31 20.05 41.85
N GLU A 6 7.37 19.59 41.04
CA GLU A 6 7.44 18.26 40.43
C GLU A 6 8.71 18.19 39.58
N LYS A 7 9.61 17.27 39.94
CA LYS A 7 10.71 16.86 39.07
C LYS A 7 10.12 15.87 38.07
N THR A 8 10.04 16.28 36.82
CA THR A 8 9.72 15.39 35.70
C THR A 8 10.94 14.48 35.50
N GLU A 9 10.83 13.23 35.94
CA GLU A 9 11.82 12.19 35.66
C GLU A 9 11.75 11.84 34.17
N ILE A 10 12.82 12.17 33.43
CA ILE A 10 12.98 11.79 32.03
C ILE A 10 13.36 10.30 32.04
N PRO A 11 12.59 9.41 31.40
CA PRO A 11 12.90 7.98 31.40
C PRO A 11 14.28 7.72 30.79
N GLU A 12 15.15 7.03 31.53
CA GLU A 12 16.60 6.83 31.28
C GLU A 12 16.96 6.04 30.01
N ASN A 13 16.02 5.79 29.11
CA ASN A 13 16.20 4.86 27.99
C ASN A 13 15.81 5.44 26.64
N ILE A 14 15.96 6.76 26.46
CA ILE A 14 15.87 7.38 25.14
C ILE A 14 17.27 7.38 24.54
N PRO A 15 17.54 6.57 23.49
CA PRO A 15 18.86 6.53 22.87
C PRO A 15 19.19 7.92 22.32
N ILE A 16 20.25 8.52 22.86
CA ILE A 16 20.76 9.82 22.39
C ILE A 16 21.52 9.55 21.10
N ILE A 17 20.93 9.92 19.96
CA ILE A 17 21.58 9.85 18.66
C ILE A 17 22.67 10.92 18.62
N THR A 18 23.94 10.49 18.65
CA THR A 18 25.08 11.43 18.56
C THR A 18 25.30 11.89 17.12
N PRO A 19 25.93 13.07 16.91
CA PRO A 19 26.31 13.53 15.58
C PRO A 19 27.15 12.50 14.80
N GLU A 20 28.06 11.80 15.47
CA GLU A 20 28.87 10.74 14.86
C GLU A 20 28.03 9.53 14.38
N MET A 21 26.99 9.17 15.13
CA MET A 21 26.05 8.10 14.71
C MET A 21 25.23 8.53 13.50
N MET A 22 24.80 9.80 13.44
CA MET A 22 24.13 10.33 12.25
C MET A 22 25.07 10.34 11.04
N GLU A 23 26.32 10.73 11.21
CA GLU A 23 27.31 10.79 10.12
C GLU A 23 27.63 9.40 9.57
N LYS A 24 27.84 8.42 10.45
CA LYS A 24 28.03 7.01 10.04
C LYS A 24 26.81 6.49 9.27
N THR A 25 25.61 6.81 9.75
CA THR A 25 24.35 6.44 9.08
C THR A 25 24.23 7.12 7.71
N ALA A 26 24.56 8.41 7.60
CA ALA A 26 24.52 9.15 6.35
C ALA A 26 25.52 8.61 5.33
N VAL A 27 26.74 8.26 5.76
CA VAL A 27 27.77 7.63 4.92
C VAL A 27 27.29 6.28 4.42
N GLU A 28 26.67 5.46 5.27
CA GLU A 28 26.16 4.16 4.88
C GLU A 28 24.99 4.26 3.90
N ILE A 29 24.07 5.22 4.11
CA ILE A 29 23.01 5.54 3.16
C ILE A 29 23.59 6.01 1.82
N ALA A 30 24.61 6.88 1.84
CA ALA A 30 25.27 7.37 0.64
C ALA A 30 25.96 6.25 -0.14
N LYS A 31 26.67 5.34 0.53
CA LYS A 31 27.29 4.14 -0.09
C LYS A 31 26.24 3.25 -0.77
N ARG A 32 25.12 2.99 -0.09
CA ARG A 32 23.99 2.22 -0.65
C ARG A 32 23.33 2.92 -1.85
N ARG A 33 23.31 4.26 -1.88
CA ARG A 33 22.78 5.06 -2.98
C ARG A 33 23.73 5.15 -4.17
N ALA A 34 25.04 5.22 -3.94
CA ALA A 34 26.06 5.32 -4.99
C ALA A 34 26.05 4.11 -5.96
N GLY A 35 25.70 2.92 -5.46
CA GLY A 35 25.56 1.71 -6.28
C GLY A 35 24.21 1.56 -6.99
N ARG A 36 23.21 2.40 -6.70
CA ARG A 36 21.89 2.30 -7.35
C ARG A 36 21.96 2.94 -8.74
N LYS A 37 21.92 2.10 -9.78
CA LYS A 37 21.65 2.56 -11.15
C LYS A 37 20.34 3.35 -11.14
N GLN A 38 20.42 4.65 -11.49
CA GLN A 38 19.22 5.48 -11.60
C GLN A 38 18.28 4.89 -12.66
N SER A 39 16.98 5.01 -12.43
CA SER A 39 15.97 4.55 -13.38
C SER A 39 16.14 5.24 -14.72
N LYS A 40 16.08 4.48 -15.81
CA LYS A 40 16.09 5.04 -17.18
C LYS A 40 14.86 5.93 -17.45
N LEU A 41 13.81 5.82 -16.64
CA LEU A 41 12.59 6.63 -16.74
C LEU A 41 12.76 8.04 -16.13
N LYS A 42 13.84 8.26 -15.36
CA LYS A 42 14.09 9.55 -14.73
C LYS A 42 14.44 10.60 -15.79
N GLY A 43 13.63 11.67 -15.85
CA GLY A 43 13.81 12.78 -16.78
C GLY A 43 12.97 12.70 -18.05
N ILE A 44 12.24 11.61 -18.28
CA ILE A 44 11.28 11.54 -19.38
C ILE A 44 10.04 12.36 -19.02
N LYS A 45 9.59 13.20 -19.96
CA LYS A 45 8.39 14.04 -19.87
C LYS A 45 7.41 13.65 -20.97
N ASP A 46 6.16 14.09 -20.85
CA ASP A 46 5.14 14.04 -21.90
C ASP A 46 4.79 12.61 -22.38
N ILE A 47 4.83 11.63 -21.46
CA ILE A 47 4.36 10.28 -21.74
C ILE A 47 2.82 10.23 -21.61
N LYS A 48 2.17 9.68 -22.63
CA LYS A 48 0.73 9.36 -22.60
C LYS A 48 0.42 8.28 -21.58
N CYS A 49 -0.52 8.57 -20.69
CA CYS A 49 -1.10 7.57 -19.81
C CYS A 49 -1.96 6.59 -20.62
N SER A 50 -1.63 5.30 -20.61
CA SER A 50 -2.41 4.24 -21.28
C SER A 50 -3.85 4.12 -20.78
N SER A 51 -4.12 4.44 -19.51
CA SER A 51 -5.45 4.31 -18.92
C SER A 51 -6.40 5.48 -19.19
N CYS A 52 -5.90 6.70 -19.37
CA CYS A 52 -6.76 7.89 -19.56
C CYS A 52 -6.42 8.73 -20.79
N GLY A 53 -5.36 8.39 -21.52
CA GLY A 53 -4.94 9.06 -22.76
C GLY A 53 -4.27 10.43 -22.59
N ASN A 54 -4.10 10.92 -21.36
CA ASN A 54 -3.52 12.25 -21.10
C ASN A 54 -1.99 12.19 -20.96
N ASP A 55 -1.31 13.25 -21.38
CA ASP A 55 0.16 13.43 -21.29
C ASP A 55 0.62 13.80 -19.87
N THR A 56 0.12 13.07 -18.87
CA THR A 56 0.26 13.41 -17.44
C THR A 56 1.06 12.39 -16.64
N MET A 57 1.83 11.53 -17.32
CA MET A 57 2.72 10.57 -16.66
C MET A 57 4.04 11.24 -16.29
N SER A 58 4.39 11.22 -15.02
CA SER A 58 5.65 11.76 -14.50
C SER A 58 6.41 10.73 -13.68
N TYR A 59 7.74 10.83 -13.69
CA TYR A 59 8.60 9.97 -12.88
C TYR A 59 8.37 10.16 -11.38
N ALA A 60 8.32 9.06 -10.64
CA ALA A 60 8.13 8.99 -9.20
C ALA A 60 9.10 7.98 -8.55
N GLN A 61 9.48 8.23 -7.30
CA GLN A 61 10.45 7.42 -6.54
C GLN A 61 9.88 6.82 -5.23
N ASP A 62 8.63 7.13 -4.96
CA ASP A 62 7.88 6.84 -3.73
C ASP A 62 6.65 5.99 -4.03
N LEU A 63 6.72 5.16 -5.08
CA LEU A 63 5.60 4.32 -5.47
C LEU A 63 5.46 3.13 -4.52
N ALA A 64 4.21 2.71 -4.34
CA ALA A 64 3.86 1.51 -3.59
C ALA A 64 3.12 0.54 -4.49
N PHE A 65 3.53 -0.73 -4.43
CA PHE A 65 2.81 -1.86 -4.99
C PHE A 65 2.04 -2.54 -3.86
N ASP A 66 0.73 -2.70 -4.02
CA ASP A 66 -0.18 -3.24 -3.00
C ASP A 66 -1.13 -4.24 -3.66
N VAL A 67 -0.95 -5.51 -3.34
CA VAL A 67 -1.69 -6.65 -3.89
C VAL A 67 -2.07 -7.62 -2.77
N VAL A 68 -3.17 -8.34 -2.96
CA VAL A 68 -3.52 -9.49 -2.12
C VAL A 68 -3.29 -10.76 -2.94
N LEU A 69 -2.43 -11.64 -2.45
CA LEU A 69 -2.13 -12.95 -3.07
C LEU A 69 -2.27 -14.02 -1.99
N THR A 70 -2.95 -15.13 -2.32
CA THR A 70 -3.13 -16.27 -1.39
C THR A 70 -3.61 -15.89 0.02
N GLY A 71 -4.47 -14.86 0.14
CA GLY A 71 -4.96 -14.37 1.44
C GLY A 71 -3.98 -13.45 2.21
N GLU A 72 -2.78 -13.23 1.70
CA GLU A 72 -1.80 -12.30 2.26
C GLU A 72 -1.81 -10.98 1.50
N ARG A 73 -1.77 -9.86 2.24
CA ARG A 73 -1.56 -8.54 1.66
C ARG A 73 -0.06 -8.24 1.57
N ILE A 74 0.44 -8.04 0.37
CA ILE A 74 1.83 -7.69 0.09
C ILE A 74 1.88 -6.20 -0.27
N VAL A 75 2.60 -5.43 0.55
CA VAL A 75 2.88 -4.01 0.28
C VAL A 75 4.38 -3.81 0.11
N ILE A 76 4.79 -3.41 -1.09
CA ILE A 76 6.19 -3.07 -1.40
C ILE A 76 6.25 -1.56 -1.64
N SER A 77 6.96 -0.83 -0.78
CA SER A 77 7.11 0.62 -0.85
C SER A 77 8.45 1.05 -1.45
N ASN A 78 8.59 2.36 -1.69
CA ASN A 78 9.82 2.99 -2.20
C ASN A 78 10.26 2.45 -3.58
N LEU A 79 9.28 2.16 -4.43
CA LEU A 79 9.49 1.74 -5.81
C LEU A 79 9.58 2.95 -6.74
N THR A 80 10.21 2.74 -7.88
CA THR A 80 10.44 3.77 -8.91
C THR A 80 9.70 3.45 -10.20
N GLY A 81 9.25 4.49 -10.90
CA GLY A 81 8.41 4.31 -12.08
C GLY A 81 7.77 5.61 -12.56
N LEU A 82 6.65 5.50 -13.25
CA LEU A 82 5.82 6.60 -13.72
C LEU A 82 4.47 6.57 -13.00
N LYS A 83 3.94 7.75 -12.68
CA LYS A 83 2.60 7.92 -12.10
C LYS A 83 1.86 9.00 -12.87
N CYS A 84 0.60 8.71 -13.20
CA CYS A 84 -0.30 9.65 -13.83
C CYS A 84 -0.87 10.61 -12.78
N SER A 85 -0.65 11.91 -12.92
CA SER A 85 -1.20 12.91 -12.01
C SER A 85 -2.73 13.02 -12.09
N LYS A 86 -3.34 12.63 -13.22
CA LYS A 86 -4.80 12.75 -13.46
C LYS A 86 -5.61 11.56 -12.94
N CYS A 87 -5.25 10.34 -13.30
CA CYS A 87 -6.01 9.13 -12.92
C CYS A 87 -5.33 8.27 -11.86
N GLY A 88 -4.08 8.56 -11.50
CA GLY A 88 -3.32 7.80 -10.51
C GLY A 88 -2.77 6.46 -11.01
N GLU A 89 -2.87 6.15 -12.31
CA GLU A 89 -2.25 4.96 -12.91
C GLU A 89 -0.74 4.96 -12.67
N VAL A 90 -0.18 3.77 -12.42
CA VAL A 90 1.23 3.59 -12.10
C VAL A 90 1.86 2.58 -13.04
N THR A 91 3.07 2.85 -13.50
CA THR A 91 3.90 1.90 -14.26
C THR A 91 5.26 1.81 -13.61
N PHE A 92 5.69 0.61 -13.21
CA PHE A 92 6.96 0.40 -12.54
C PHE A 92 8.11 0.26 -13.53
N ASP A 93 9.31 0.71 -13.14
CA ASP A 93 10.51 0.47 -13.94
C ASP A 93 11.05 -0.96 -13.79
N ALA A 94 11.97 -1.35 -14.67
CA ALA A 94 12.50 -2.72 -14.69
C ALA A 94 13.12 -3.20 -13.37
N ASN A 95 13.71 -2.31 -12.57
CA ASN A 95 14.29 -2.70 -11.28
C ASN A 95 13.18 -2.95 -10.26
N SER A 96 12.18 -2.06 -10.21
CA SER A 96 11.02 -2.19 -9.35
C SER A 96 10.18 -3.41 -9.72
N THR A 97 9.99 -3.69 -11.01
CA THR A 97 9.30 -4.89 -11.51
C THR A 97 10.00 -6.16 -11.04
N LYS A 98 11.34 -6.26 -11.14
CA LYS A 98 12.09 -7.42 -10.63
C LYS A 98 11.90 -7.63 -9.13
N ILE A 99 11.82 -6.54 -8.36
CA ILE A 99 11.54 -6.60 -6.93
C ILE A 99 10.13 -7.15 -6.72
N ILE A 100 9.12 -6.61 -7.41
CA ILE A 100 7.74 -7.09 -7.34
C ILE A 100 7.68 -8.59 -7.66
N GLU A 101 8.24 -9.00 -8.80
CA GLU A 101 8.27 -10.40 -9.25
C GLU A 101 8.89 -11.33 -8.21
N LYS A 102 10.00 -10.93 -7.58
CA LYS A 102 10.64 -11.74 -6.51
C LYS A 102 9.67 -12.09 -5.37
N TYR A 103 8.70 -11.23 -5.08
CA TYR A 103 7.73 -11.44 -4.01
C TYR A 103 6.38 -11.98 -4.49
N THR A 104 6.11 -11.99 -5.80
CA THR A 104 4.80 -12.35 -6.35
C THR A 104 4.80 -13.52 -7.34
N ALA A 105 5.94 -13.86 -7.97
CA ALA A 105 5.98 -14.76 -9.13
C ALA A 105 5.42 -16.17 -8.86
N ASP A 106 5.73 -16.74 -7.70
CA ASP A 106 5.29 -18.10 -7.34
C ASP A 106 3.98 -18.12 -6.56
N ARG A 107 3.34 -16.96 -6.39
CA ARG A 107 2.10 -16.82 -5.62
C ARG A 107 0.93 -16.74 -6.59
N ALA A 108 0.05 -17.72 -6.53
CA ALA A 108 -1.17 -17.70 -7.32
C ALA A 108 -2.03 -16.48 -6.95
N GLY A 109 -2.51 -15.76 -7.96
CA GLY A 109 -3.59 -14.80 -7.79
C GLY A 109 -4.81 -15.55 -7.27
N GLY A 110 -5.26 -15.18 -6.07
CA GLY A 110 -6.47 -15.72 -5.46
C GLY A 110 -7.52 -14.62 -5.39
N GLY A 111 -8.75 -14.94 -5.75
CA GLY A 111 -9.86 -13.99 -5.68
C GLY A 111 -11.10 -14.53 -6.37
N TYR A 112 -12.25 -13.94 -6.04
CA TYR A 112 -13.52 -14.25 -6.67
C TYR A 112 -13.98 -13.02 -7.45
N GLU A 113 -14.32 -13.20 -8.72
CA GLU A 113 -14.99 -12.16 -9.48
C GLU A 113 -16.46 -12.11 -9.08
N LEU A 114 -16.97 -10.90 -8.83
CA LEU A 114 -18.33 -10.67 -8.38
C LEU A 114 -18.97 -9.54 -9.16
N LYS A 115 -20.26 -9.71 -9.48
CA LYS A 115 -21.07 -8.68 -10.13
C LYS A 115 -21.73 -7.78 -9.09
N ILE A 116 -21.50 -6.48 -9.21
CA ILE A 116 -22.28 -5.46 -8.49
C ILE A 116 -23.67 -5.42 -9.10
N SER A 117 -24.70 -5.61 -8.28
CA SER A 117 -26.09 -5.68 -8.73
C SER A 117 -26.92 -4.56 -8.12
N ALA A 118 -27.87 -4.03 -8.88
CA ALA A 118 -28.85 -3.09 -8.35
C ALA A 118 -29.82 -3.84 -7.42
N VAL A 119 -29.97 -3.34 -6.20
CA VAL A 119 -31.01 -3.76 -5.25
C VAL A 119 -31.97 -2.58 -5.13
N GLY A 120 -33.26 -2.83 -5.34
CA GLY A 120 -34.26 -1.76 -5.51
C GLY A 120 -34.19 -0.62 -4.47
N GLY A 121 -34.71 0.55 -4.85
CA GLY A 121 -34.65 1.75 -3.99
C GLY A 121 -33.29 2.47 -4.02
N GLY A 122 -32.58 2.42 -5.16
CA GLY A 122 -31.33 3.14 -5.37
C GLY A 122 -30.11 2.53 -4.67
N LYS A 123 -30.21 1.29 -4.20
CA LYS A 123 -29.11 0.59 -3.53
C LYS A 123 -28.35 -0.28 -4.51
N ILE A 124 -27.09 -0.55 -4.20
CA ILE A 124 -26.27 -1.54 -4.90
C ILE A 124 -25.82 -2.60 -3.90
N GLY A 125 -25.74 -3.83 -4.36
CA GLY A 125 -25.42 -5.00 -3.55
C GLY A 125 -24.30 -5.80 -4.18
N VAL A 126 -23.49 -6.39 -3.31
CA VAL A 126 -22.46 -7.38 -3.65
C VAL A 126 -22.82 -8.65 -2.91
N TYR A 127 -22.79 -9.79 -3.60
CA TYR A 127 -23.13 -11.09 -3.03
C TYR A 127 -21.87 -11.91 -2.88
N PHE A 128 -21.60 -12.44 -1.68
CA PHE A 128 -20.48 -13.35 -1.49
C PHE A 128 -20.75 -14.71 -2.17
N PRO A 129 -19.78 -15.30 -2.89
CA PRO A 129 -19.87 -16.67 -3.37
C PRO A 129 -20.02 -17.63 -2.19
N LYS A 130 -20.70 -18.77 -2.42
CA LYS A 130 -20.89 -19.80 -1.39
C LYS A 130 -19.58 -20.29 -0.79
N ASP A 131 -18.52 -20.37 -1.59
CA ASP A 131 -17.21 -20.81 -1.10
C ASP A 131 -16.60 -19.82 -0.11
N ILE A 132 -16.75 -18.51 -0.31
CA ILE A 132 -16.31 -17.50 0.67
C ILE A 132 -17.09 -17.66 1.96
N LEU A 133 -18.42 -17.79 1.88
CA LEU A 133 -19.27 -17.99 3.06
C LEU A 133 -18.85 -19.22 3.86
N ARG A 134 -18.46 -20.31 3.17
CA ARG A 134 -18.00 -21.55 3.82
C ARG A 134 -16.60 -21.42 4.42
N VAL A 135 -15.65 -20.85 3.67
CA VAL A 135 -14.24 -20.76 4.08
C VAL A 135 -14.04 -19.74 5.21
N MET A 136 -14.81 -18.64 5.18
CA MET A 136 -14.75 -17.59 6.20
C MET A 136 -15.84 -17.73 7.27
N GLU A 137 -16.64 -18.81 7.23
CA GLU A 137 -17.69 -19.13 8.20
C GLU A 137 -18.72 -18.00 8.43
N ILE A 138 -19.04 -17.25 7.36
CA ILE A 138 -19.88 -16.04 7.43
C ILE A 138 -21.36 -16.40 7.60
N ASN A 139 -21.98 -15.88 8.65
CA ASN A 139 -23.41 -16.05 8.92
C ASN A 139 -24.27 -14.88 8.42
N LYS A 140 -25.58 -15.14 8.22
CA LYS A 140 -26.54 -14.15 7.66
C LYS A 140 -26.75 -12.90 8.54
N SER A 141 -26.43 -12.98 9.83
CA SER A 141 -26.60 -11.91 10.82
C SER A 141 -25.35 -11.08 11.05
N GLU A 142 -24.22 -11.48 10.48
CA GLU A 142 -22.96 -10.78 10.68
C GLU A 142 -22.95 -9.43 9.96
N LYS A 143 -22.24 -8.48 10.57
CA LYS A 143 -22.06 -7.14 10.03
C LYS A 143 -20.66 -7.04 9.44
N ALA A 144 -20.52 -6.24 8.39
CA ALA A 144 -19.22 -5.91 7.83
C ALA A 144 -19.01 -4.39 7.82
N ILE A 145 -17.78 -3.96 8.05
CA ILE A 145 -17.33 -2.59 7.81
C ILE A 145 -16.69 -2.53 6.43
N LEU A 146 -17.14 -1.57 5.61
CA LEU A 146 -16.55 -1.29 4.31
C LEU A 146 -15.76 0.01 4.40
N THR A 147 -14.44 -0.08 4.30
CA THR A 147 -13.53 1.07 4.37
C THR A 147 -12.98 1.37 2.98
N PRO A 148 -13.39 2.48 2.32
CA PRO A 148 -12.83 2.85 1.02
C PRO A 148 -11.38 3.30 1.17
N LEU A 149 -10.49 2.74 0.36
CA LEU A 149 -9.07 3.14 0.31
C LEU A 149 -8.78 4.05 -0.90
N SER A 150 -9.46 3.82 -2.01
CA SER A 150 -9.33 4.60 -3.25
C SER A 150 -10.58 4.46 -4.11
N LYS A 151 -10.59 5.10 -5.28
CA LYS A 151 -11.68 4.95 -6.28
C LYS A 151 -11.91 3.51 -6.75
N ARG A 152 -10.95 2.59 -6.54
CA ARG A 152 -11.00 1.21 -7.03
C ARG A 152 -10.69 0.16 -5.96
N LYS A 153 -10.47 0.56 -4.70
CA LYS A 153 -10.07 -0.34 -3.62
C LYS A 153 -10.86 -0.03 -2.36
N MET A 154 -11.35 -1.07 -1.70
CA MET A 154 -11.94 -1.01 -0.37
C MET A 154 -11.46 -2.22 0.43
N ILE A 155 -11.46 -2.09 1.75
CA ILE A 155 -11.30 -3.22 2.68
C ILE A 155 -12.70 -3.57 3.20
N ILE A 156 -12.98 -4.86 3.30
CA ILE A 156 -14.19 -5.38 3.95
C ILE A 156 -13.72 -6.14 5.19
N GLU A 157 -14.16 -5.69 6.37
CA GLU A 157 -13.85 -6.32 7.65
C GLU A 157 -15.14 -6.91 8.22
N LEU A 158 -15.14 -8.22 8.52
CA LEU A 158 -16.25 -8.85 9.22
C LEU A 158 -16.15 -8.50 10.70
N LEU A 159 -17.23 -7.97 11.25
CA LEU A 159 -17.37 -7.78 12.68
C LEU A 159 -17.85 -9.11 13.24
N ASN A 160 -16.89 -9.97 13.61
CA ASN A 160 -17.22 -11.21 14.31
C ASN A 160 -18.14 -10.87 15.49
N SER A 161 -19.35 -11.44 15.49
CA SER A 161 -20.07 -11.64 16.73
C SER A 161 -19.24 -12.61 17.54
N THR A 162 -18.46 -12.08 18.47
CA THR A 162 -17.89 -12.87 19.55
C THR A 162 -19.07 -13.48 20.30
N GLU A 163 -19.27 -14.79 20.13
CA GLU A 163 -19.96 -15.65 21.08
C GLU A 163 -18.96 -16.68 21.60
#